data_AF-A0A3L6D5R3-F1
#
_entry.id   AF-A0A3L6D5R3-F1
#
_cell.length_a   1.000
_cell.length_b   1.000
_cell.length_c   1.000
_cell.angle_alpha   90.00
_cell.angle_beta   90.00
_cell.angle_gamma   90.00
#
_symmetry.space_group_name_H-M   'P 1'
#
loop_
_entity.id
_entity.type
_entity.pdbx_description
1 polymer ?
#
loop_
_entity_poly.entity_id
_entity_poly.type
_entity_poly.pdbx_seq_one_letter_code
_entity_poly.pdbx_strand_id
1 'polypeptide(L)'
;MSCREGLMSPQTETKASVGFKAGVKDYKLTYYTPEYETKDTDILAASIPSNSSARAPEEAGAAVAAESSTGTWTTVWTDGLTSLDRYKGRCYHIEPVPGDPDQYICYVAYPLDLFEEGSVTNMFTSIVGNVFGFKALRALRLEDLRIPPAYSKTFQGVIPVASGGIHVWHMPALTEIFGDDSVLQFGGGTLGHPWGNAPGAAANRVALEACVQARNEGRDLAREGNEIIKAACKWSAELAAACEIWKEIQFDGFKAMDTI
;
A
#
# COMPACT_ATOMS: atom_id res chain seq x y z
N MET A 1 -47.68 -54.51 5.40
CA MET A 1 -46.65 -53.70 6.10
C MET A 1 -46.34 -52.51 5.21
N SER A 2 -46.71 -51.33 5.69
CA SER A 2 -46.78 -50.07 4.95
C SER A 2 -45.39 -49.47 4.66
N CYS A 3 -45.24 -48.87 3.48
CA CYS A 3 -44.12 -48.02 3.11
C CYS A 3 -43.91 -46.91 4.15
N ARG A 4 -42.66 -46.63 4.53
CA ARG A 4 -42.29 -45.40 5.24
C ARG A 4 -41.86 -44.38 4.18
N GLU A 5 -42.69 -43.36 4.05
CA GLU A 5 -42.46 -42.17 3.24
C GLU A 5 -41.25 -41.39 3.76
N GLY A 6 -40.48 -40.86 2.82
CA GLY A 6 -39.31 -40.03 3.09
C GLY A 6 -39.71 -38.68 3.68
N LEU A 7 -39.00 -38.27 4.73
CA LEU A 7 -38.99 -36.90 5.21
C LEU A 7 -38.28 -36.03 4.16
N MET A 8 -39.05 -35.39 3.26
CA MET A 8 -38.57 -34.22 2.53
C MET A 8 -38.38 -33.09 3.54
N SER A 9 -37.16 -32.58 3.64
CA SER A 9 -36.91 -31.29 4.29
C SER A 9 -37.77 -30.21 3.62
N PRO A 10 -38.28 -29.22 4.37
CA PRO A 10 -39.01 -28.13 3.77
C PRO A 10 -38.04 -27.35 2.87
N GLN A 11 -38.24 -27.44 1.54
CA GLN A 11 -37.65 -26.49 0.61
C GLN A 11 -38.26 -25.13 0.96
N THR A 12 -37.44 -24.25 1.53
CA THR A 12 -37.82 -22.86 1.75
C THR A 12 -38.11 -22.24 0.38
N GLU A 13 -39.39 -22.04 0.06
CA GLU A 13 -39.80 -21.37 -1.18
C GLU A 13 -39.14 -19.99 -1.23
N THR A 14 -38.21 -19.83 -2.17
CA THR A 14 -37.55 -18.54 -2.41
C THR A 14 -38.58 -17.64 -3.10
N LYS A 15 -39.14 -16.68 -2.37
CA LYS A 15 -39.93 -15.59 -2.94
C LYS A 15 -38.99 -14.62 -3.66
N ALA A 16 -38.43 -15.07 -4.78
CA ALA A 16 -37.67 -14.20 -5.67
C ALA A 16 -38.65 -13.15 -6.24
N SER A 17 -38.31 -11.87 -6.08
CA SER A 17 -39.05 -10.78 -6.70
C SER A 17 -39.06 -10.95 -8.23
N VAL A 18 -40.09 -10.39 -8.88
CA VAL A 18 -40.25 -10.39 -10.34
C VAL A 18 -38.96 -9.84 -10.98
N GLY A 19 -38.26 -10.65 -11.78
CA GLY A 19 -37.04 -10.26 -12.51
C GLY A 19 -35.72 -10.92 -12.06
N PHE A 20 -35.69 -11.71 -10.99
CA PHE A 20 -34.49 -12.47 -10.60
C PHE A 20 -34.23 -13.65 -11.54
N LYS A 21 -32.98 -13.78 -12.01
CA LYS A 21 -32.49 -14.95 -12.76
C LYS A 21 -31.23 -15.51 -12.11
N ALA A 22 -31.37 -16.68 -11.50
CA ALA A 22 -30.26 -17.42 -10.91
C ALA A 22 -29.22 -17.85 -11.96
N GLY A 23 -27.98 -18.00 -11.52
CA GLY A 23 -26.87 -18.51 -12.33
C GLY A 23 -25.61 -17.65 -12.26
N VAL A 24 -24.53 -18.24 -12.77
CA VAL A 24 -23.22 -17.59 -12.93
C VAL A 24 -23.27 -16.63 -14.11
N LYS A 25 -22.69 -15.45 -13.94
CA LYS A 25 -22.56 -14.42 -14.97
C LYS A 25 -21.20 -13.75 -14.83
N ASP A 26 -20.69 -13.21 -15.93
CA ASP A 26 -19.46 -12.40 -15.92
C ASP A 26 -19.61 -11.20 -14.97
N TYR A 27 -18.58 -10.95 -14.15
CA TYR A 27 -18.58 -9.83 -13.20
C TYR A 27 -18.66 -8.48 -13.92
N LYS A 28 -18.05 -8.36 -15.11
CA LYS A 28 -18.02 -7.11 -15.89
C LYS A 28 -19.40 -6.56 -16.24
N LEU A 29 -20.44 -7.41 -16.26
CA LEU A 29 -21.81 -6.96 -16.55
C LEU A 29 -22.38 -6.04 -15.47
N THR A 30 -21.82 -6.09 -14.26
CA THR A 30 -22.34 -5.34 -13.10
C THR A 30 -21.29 -4.41 -12.49
N TYR A 31 -20.03 -4.87 -12.46
CA TYR A 31 -18.93 -4.26 -11.69
C TYR A 31 -17.88 -3.57 -12.57
N TYR A 32 -17.95 -3.68 -13.90
CA TYR A 32 -17.18 -2.82 -14.81
C TYR A 32 -18.10 -1.69 -15.30
N THR A 33 -17.79 -0.47 -14.91
CA THR A 33 -18.61 0.73 -15.20
C THR A 33 -17.67 1.86 -15.65
N PRO A 34 -17.15 1.79 -16.89
CA PRO A 34 -16.18 2.75 -17.41
C PRO A 34 -16.69 4.20 -17.48
N GLU A 35 -18.00 4.38 -17.45
CA GLU A 35 -18.69 5.67 -17.42
C GLU A 35 -18.88 6.25 -16.01
N TYR A 36 -18.47 5.53 -14.96
CA TYR A 36 -18.67 5.99 -13.59
C TYR A 36 -17.74 7.18 -13.26
N GLU A 37 -18.36 8.31 -12.94
CA GLU A 37 -17.67 9.45 -12.35
C GLU A 37 -17.45 9.20 -10.85
N THR A 38 -16.18 9.20 -10.43
CA THR A 38 -15.82 8.99 -9.03
C THR A 38 -16.33 10.14 -8.16
N LYS A 39 -16.75 9.82 -6.93
CA LYS A 39 -17.14 10.83 -5.95
C LYS A 39 -15.95 11.23 -5.10
N ASP A 40 -15.97 12.44 -4.55
CA ASP A 40 -14.96 12.91 -3.60
C ASP A 40 -14.89 12.05 -2.33
N THR A 41 -15.99 11.34 -2.01
CA THR A 41 -16.11 10.45 -0.86
C THR A 41 -15.71 9.01 -1.15
N ASP A 42 -15.46 8.62 -2.40
CA ASP A 42 -15.11 7.23 -2.72
C ASP A 42 -13.67 6.93 -2.27
N ILE A 43 -13.46 5.76 -1.66
CA ILE A 43 -12.12 5.19 -1.58
C ILE A 43 -11.78 4.65 -2.98
N LEU A 44 -10.64 5.04 -3.53
CA LEU A 44 -10.18 4.54 -4.84
C LEU A 44 -9.00 3.61 -4.65
N ALA A 45 -8.97 2.50 -5.35
CA ALA A 45 -7.84 1.57 -5.37
C ALA A 45 -7.28 1.41 -6.77
N ALA A 46 -5.97 1.48 -6.91
CA ALA A 46 -5.25 1.09 -8.11
C ALA A 46 -4.61 -0.28 -7.85
N SER A 47 -5.00 -1.29 -8.64
CA SER A 47 -4.46 -2.64 -8.50
C SER A 47 -3.93 -3.15 -9.83
N ILE A 48 -2.86 -3.93 -9.80
CA ILE A 48 -2.27 -4.60 -10.97
C ILE A 48 -2.59 -6.10 -10.90
N PRO A 49 -3.74 -6.55 -11.44
CA PRO A 49 -3.99 -7.97 -11.63
C PRO A 49 -3.12 -8.52 -12.76
N SER A 50 -2.34 -9.54 -12.48
CA SER A 50 -1.68 -10.34 -13.51
C SER A 50 -2.59 -11.52 -13.84
N ASN A 51 -3.15 -11.53 -15.05
CA ASN A 51 -4.06 -12.59 -15.47
C ASN A 51 -3.30 -13.90 -15.80
N SER A 52 -3.94 -15.04 -15.57
CA SER A 52 -3.63 -16.19 -16.44
C SER A 52 -4.17 -15.86 -17.83
N SER A 53 -3.42 -16.16 -18.89
CA SER A 53 -3.53 -15.67 -20.29
C SER A 53 -4.89 -15.81 -21.02
N ALA A 54 -5.97 -16.16 -20.32
CA ALA A 54 -7.29 -16.46 -20.88
C ALA A 54 -8.40 -15.45 -20.50
N ARG A 55 -8.14 -14.40 -19.69
CA ARG A 55 -9.18 -13.47 -19.23
C ARG A 55 -8.92 -12.02 -19.65
N ALA A 56 -10.00 -11.37 -20.11
CA ALA A 56 -10.01 -9.96 -20.49
C ALA A 56 -9.77 -9.07 -19.24
N PRO A 57 -9.02 -7.96 -19.36
CA PRO A 57 -8.73 -7.05 -18.23
C PRO A 57 -10.00 -6.54 -17.53
N GLU A 58 -11.07 -6.29 -18.28
CA GLU A 58 -12.35 -5.81 -17.78
C GLU A 58 -12.98 -6.81 -16.80
N GLU A 59 -12.87 -8.10 -17.09
CA GLU A 59 -13.39 -9.15 -16.21
C GLU A 59 -12.54 -9.31 -14.96
N ALA A 60 -11.21 -9.14 -15.08
CA ALA A 60 -10.32 -9.18 -13.93
C ALA A 60 -10.57 -8.01 -12.97
N GLY A 61 -10.63 -6.78 -13.50
CA GLY A 61 -10.95 -5.59 -12.71
C GLY A 61 -12.35 -5.66 -12.09
N ALA A 62 -13.34 -6.15 -12.83
CA ALA A 62 -14.70 -6.34 -12.31
C ALA A 62 -14.75 -7.42 -11.22
N ALA A 63 -14.02 -8.52 -11.37
CA ALA A 63 -13.95 -9.58 -10.35
C ALA A 63 -13.30 -9.07 -9.06
N VAL A 64 -12.21 -8.29 -9.17
CA VAL A 64 -11.61 -7.60 -8.01
C VAL A 64 -12.65 -6.70 -7.36
N ALA A 65 -13.31 -5.82 -8.12
CA ALA A 65 -14.33 -4.91 -7.59
C ALA A 65 -15.51 -5.63 -6.91
N ALA A 66 -15.98 -6.74 -7.49
CA ALA A 66 -17.09 -7.52 -6.97
C ALA A 66 -16.75 -8.18 -5.63
N GLU A 67 -15.69 -8.98 -5.59
CA GLU A 67 -15.32 -9.84 -4.45
C GLU A 67 -14.64 -9.05 -3.30
N SER A 68 -14.39 -7.75 -3.50
CA SER A 68 -13.94 -6.80 -2.46
C SER A 68 -15.02 -5.80 -2.03
N SER A 69 -16.27 -5.99 -2.50
CA SER A 69 -17.42 -5.17 -2.08
C SER A 69 -18.64 -6.02 -1.73
N THR A 70 -19.46 -6.39 -2.71
CA THR A 70 -20.78 -6.99 -2.51
C THR A 70 -21.04 -8.24 -3.35
N GLY A 71 -20.15 -8.57 -4.28
CA GLY A 71 -20.33 -9.65 -5.24
C GLY A 71 -19.93 -11.02 -4.72
N THR A 72 -20.41 -12.05 -5.42
CA THR A 72 -19.97 -13.44 -5.29
C THR A 72 -20.08 -14.15 -6.65
N TRP A 73 -19.67 -15.42 -6.74
CA TRP A 73 -19.56 -16.19 -7.98
C TRP A 73 -20.88 -16.51 -8.71
N THR A 74 -22.04 -16.24 -8.10
CA THR A 74 -23.37 -16.50 -8.69
C THR A 74 -24.37 -15.42 -8.31
N THR A 75 -25.39 -15.20 -9.14
CA THR A 75 -26.43 -14.20 -8.86
C THR A 75 -27.24 -14.62 -7.63
N VAL A 76 -27.38 -13.72 -6.65
CA VAL A 76 -28.16 -13.94 -5.42
C VAL A 76 -29.40 -13.04 -5.39
N TRP A 77 -30.55 -13.58 -4.96
CA TRP A 77 -31.80 -12.84 -4.95
C TRP A 77 -31.83 -11.74 -3.88
N THR A 78 -30.98 -11.86 -2.87
CA THR A 78 -30.84 -10.91 -1.75
C THR A 78 -30.33 -9.54 -2.20
N ASP A 79 -29.71 -9.43 -3.38
CA ASP A 79 -29.33 -8.15 -3.97
C ASP A 79 -30.56 -7.23 -4.14
N GLY A 80 -31.75 -7.81 -4.39
CA GLY A 80 -33.01 -7.07 -4.50
C GLY A 80 -33.56 -6.52 -3.17
N LEU A 81 -32.95 -6.87 -2.04
CA LEU A 81 -33.32 -6.33 -0.72
C LEU A 81 -32.54 -5.05 -0.36
N THR A 82 -31.50 -4.74 -1.13
CA THR A 82 -30.64 -3.57 -0.93
C THR A 82 -30.50 -2.79 -2.23
N SER A 83 -29.77 -1.66 -2.19
CA SER A 83 -29.42 -0.91 -3.38
C SER A 83 -28.01 -1.28 -3.82
N LEU A 84 -27.91 -2.25 -4.74
CA LEU A 84 -26.61 -2.63 -5.32
C LEU A 84 -25.91 -1.43 -5.96
N ASP A 85 -26.66 -0.53 -6.60
CA ASP A 85 -26.12 0.71 -7.17
C ASP A 85 -25.59 1.71 -6.14
N ARG A 86 -25.95 1.57 -4.86
CA ARG A 86 -25.32 2.34 -3.78
C ARG A 86 -24.05 1.67 -3.29
N TYR A 87 -24.06 0.35 -3.08
CA TYR A 87 -23.03 -0.36 -2.32
C TYR A 87 -21.96 -1.07 -3.17
N LYS A 88 -22.21 -1.34 -4.46
CA LYS A 88 -21.21 -2.05 -5.28
C LYS A 88 -19.91 -1.26 -5.39
N GLY A 89 -18.78 -1.95 -5.33
CA GLY A 89 -17.52 -1.48 -5.88
C GLY A 89 -17.62 -1.37 -7.41
N ARG A 90 -16.81 -0.52 -8.01
CA ARG A 90 -16.87 -0.25 -9.46
C ARG A 90 -15.48 -0.18 -10.05
N CYS A 91 -15.14 -1.12 -10.92
CA CYS A 91 -13.98 -0.95 -11.80
C CYS A 91 -14.37 0.08 -12.86
N TYR A 92 -13.85 1.30 -12.73
CA TYR A 92 -14.25 2.45 -13.54
C TYR A 92 -13.20 2.85 -14.57
N HIS A 93 -11.96 2.39 -14.43
CA HIS A 93 -10.92 2.66 -15.39
C HIS A 93 -9.91 1.52 -15.45
N ILE A 94 -9.35 1.28 -16.64
CA ILE A 94 -8.30 0.30 -16.87
C ILE A 94 -7.32 0.90 -17.87
N GLU A 95 -6.04 0.85 -17.54
CA GLU A 95 -4.97 1.28 -18.45
C GLU A 95 -3.82 0.25 -18.48
N PRO A 96 -3.08 0.12 -19.59
CA PRO A 96 -1.95 -0.78 -19.68
C PRO A 96 -0.77 -0.28 -18.82
N VAL A 97 -0.02 -1.20 -18.22
CA VAL A 97 1.22 -0.87 -17.50
C VAL A 97 2.33 -0.57 -18.53
N PRO A 98 2.98 0.61 -18.47
CA PRO A 98 4.08 0.92 -19.38
C PRO A 98 5.22 -0.11 -19.27
N GLY A 99 5.62 -0.68 -20.41
CA GLY A 99 6.74 -1.64 -20.47
C GLY A 99 6.37 -3.09 -20.15
N ASP A 100 5.15 -3.39 -19.71
CA ASP A 100 4.65 -4.76 -19.55
C ASP A 100 3.34 -4.95 -20.36
N PRO A 101 3.39 -5.60 -21.54
CA PRO A 101 2.23 -5.71 -22.44
C PRO A 101 1.10 -6.60 -21.89
N ASP A 102 1.37 -7.39 -20.85
CA ASP A 102 0.42 -8.34 -20.27
C ASP A 102 -0.15 -7.87 -18.92
N GLN A 103 0.18 -6.65 -18.49
CA GLN A 103 -0.29 -6.07 -17.23
C GLN A 103 -1.12 -4.81 -17.44
N TYR A 104 -2.10 -4.63 -16.56
CA TYR A 104 -3.03 -3.51 -16.57
C TYR A 104 -3.19 -3.01 -15.14
N ILE A 105 -3.37 -1.70 -15.00
CA ILE A 105 -3.83 -1.08 -13.77
C ILE A 105 -5.35 -1.01 -13.84
N CYS A 106 -6.02 -1.67 -12.89
CA CYS A 106 -7.46 -1.59 -12.73
C CYS A 106 -7.80 -0.66 -11.57
N TYR A 107 -8.56 0.39 -11.86
CA TYR A 107 -9.02 1.35 -10.87
C TYR A 107 -10.41 0.98 -10.38
N VAL A 108 -10.55 0.82 -9.06
CA VAL A 108 -11.80 0.46 -8.39
C VAL A 108 -12.24 1.57 -7.44
N ALA A 109 -13.48 2.01 -7.56
CA ALA A 109 -14.11 2.96 -6.63
C ALA A 109 -15.03 2.21 -5.66
N TYR A 110 -14.86 2.49 -4.36
CA TYR A 110 -15.64 1.94 -3.26
C TYR A 110 -16.43 3.05 -2.57
N PRO A 111 -17.77 2.92 -2.47
CA PRO A 111 -18.59 3.84 -1.68
C PRO A 111 -18.14 3.91 -0.22
N LEU A 112 -18.11 5.12 0.34
CA LEU A 112 -17.68 5.35 1.73
C LEU A 112 -18.43 4.48 2.76
N ASP A 113 -19.74 4.29 2.54
CA ASP A 113 -20.63 3.54 3.44
C ASP A 113 -20.26 2.06 3.61
N LEU A 114 -19.31 1.52 2.82
CA LEU A 114 -18.79 0.17 3.00
C LEU A 114 -17.83 0.04 4.18
N PHE A 115 -17.31 1.16 4.69
CA PHE A 115 -16.18 1.17 5.61
C PHE A 115 -16.57 1.67 7.00
N GLU A 116 -16.20 0.89 8.01
CA GLU A 116 -16.30 1.28 9.41
C GLU A 116 -15.31 2.43 9.70
N GLU A 117 -15.78 3.48 10.37
CA GLU A 117 -14.95 4.63 10.74
C GLU A 117 -13.81 4.23 11.68
N GLY A 118 -12.60 4.78 11.45
CA GLY A 118 -11.44 4.53 12.30
C GLY A 118 -10.88 3.10 12.23
N SER A 119 -11.34 2.26 11.29
CA SER A 119 -11.00 0.83 11.21
C SER A 119 -10.19 0.48 9.95
N VAL A 120 -8.86 0.60 10.02
CA VAL A 120 -7.97 0.09 8.96
C VAL A 120 -8.20 -1.42 8.75
N THR A 121 -8.49 -2.15 9.83
CA THR A 121 -8.83 -3.57 9.77
C THR A 121 -10.03 -3.85 8.88
N ASN A 122 -11.15 -3.12 9.06
CA ASN A 122 -12.33 -3.26 8.21
C ASN A 122 -12.01 -2.91 6.75
N MET A 123 -11.33 -1.78 6.51
CA MET A 123 -10.94 -1.37 5.15
C MET A 123 -10.13 -2.44 4.43
N PHE A 124 -9.12 -3.01 5.08
CA PHE A 124 -8.29 -4.06 4.46
C PHE A 124 -9.01 -5.41 4.38
N THR A 125 -9.94 -5.72 5.29
CA THR A 125 -10.78 -6.92 5.17
C THR A 125 -11.58 -6.90 3.87
N SER A 126 -12.09 -5.73 3.47
CA SER A 126 -12.80 -5.59 2.19
C SER A 126 -11.83 -5.57 1.00
N ILE A 127 -10.88 -4.64 0.97
CA ILE A 127 -10.08 -4.35 -0.25
C ILE A 127 -9.10 -5.49 -0.59
N VAL A 128 -8.47 -6.09 0.42
CA VAL A 128 -7.40 -7.09 0.21
C VAL A 128 -7.71 -8.46 0.81
N GLY A 129 -8.90 -8.66 1.39
CA GLY A 129 -9.23 -9.86 2.15
C GLY A 129 -9.16 -11.16 1.33
N ASN A 130 -9.93 -11.25 0.24
CA ASN A 130 -10.07 -12.48 -0.55
C ASN A 130 -9.45 -12.40 -1.95
N VAL A 131 -9.41 -11.20 -2.54
CA VAL A 131 -9.12 -11.01 -3.97
C VAL A 131 -7.71 -11.42 -4.40
N PHE A 132 -6.75 -11.47 -3.46
CA PHE A 132 -5.39 -11.94 -3.74
C PHE A 132 -5.30 -13.47 -3.90
N GLY A 133 -6.29 -14.22 -3.40
CA GLY A 133 -6.38 -15.67 -3.54
C GLY A 133 -7.22 -16.14 -4.72
N PHE A 134 -7.68 -15.21 -5.56
CA PHE A 134 -8.62 -15.52 -6.62
C PHE A 134 -7.93 -16.36 -7.71
N LYS A 135 -8.40 -17.61 -7.92
CA LYS A 135 -7.81 -18.55 -8.90
C LYS A 135 -7.77 -18.01 -10.34
N ALA A 136 -8.56 -16.98 -10.62
CA ALA A 136 -8.57 -16.32 -11.91
C ALA A 136 -7.31 -15.47 -12.16
N LEU A 137 -6.66 -15.01 -11.10
CA LEU A 137 -5.48 -14.15 -11.12
C LEU A 137 -4.24 -14.99 -10.81
N ARG A 138 -3.15 -14.73 -11.54
CA ARG A 138 -1.82 -15.30 -11.26
C ARG A 138 -1.12 -14.53 -10.15
N ALA A 139 -1.27 -13.22 -10.16
CA ALA A 139 -0.79 -12.32 -9.11
C ALA A 139 -1.73 -11.11 -9.03
N LEU A 140 -1.69 -10.42 -7.90
CA LEU A 140 -2.36 -9.16 -7.69
C LEU A 140 -1.45 -8.29 -6.83
N ARG A 141 -1.27 -7.03 -7.20
CA ARG A 141 -0.65 -6.00 -6.36
C ARG A 141 -1.64 -4.87 -6.17
N LEU A 142 -1.84 -4.43 -4.93
CA LEU A 142 -2.48 -3.14 -4.64
C LEU A 142 -1.37 -2.09 -4.65
N GLU A 143 -1.43 -1.15 -5.58
CA GLU A 143 -0.39 -0.12 -5.76
C GLU A 143 -0.68 1.11 -4.90
N ASP A 144 -1.92 1.59 -4.91
CA ASP A 144 -2.29 2.81 -4.19
C ASP A 144 -3.75 2.83 -3.76
N LEU A 145 -4.03 3.61 -2.71
CA LEU A 145 -5.35 3.93 -2.21
C LEU A 145 -5.53 5.44 -2.07
N ARG A 146 -6.50 6.01 -2.81
CA ARG A 146 -7.00 7.36 -2.52
C ARG A 146 -7.97 7.28 -1.36
N ILE A 147 -7.52 7.70 -0.17
CA ILE A 147 -8.36 7.82 1.02
C ILE A 147 -9.03 9.21 1.06
N PRO A 148 -10.37 9.31 1.04
CA PRO A 148 -11.07 10.58 1.02
C PRO A 148 -10.98 11.27 2.40
N PRO A 149 -11.00 12.63 2.46
CA PRO A 149 -11.00 13.37 3.72
C PRO A 149 -12.13 13.00 4.68
N ALA A 150 -13.27 12.54 4.13
CA ALA A 150 -14.40 12.06 4.93
C ALA A 150 -14.04 10.81 5.77
N TYR A 151 -13.13 9.97 5.29
CA TYR A 151 -12.65 8.79 6.02
C TYR A 151 -11.40 9.11 6.85
N SER A 152 -10.42 9.81 6.29
CA SER A 152 -9.12 10.04 6.95
C SER A 152 -9.20 10.90 8.22
N LYS A 153 -10.19 11.79 8.34
CA LYS A 153 -10.45 12.58 9.57
C LYS A 153 -10.74 11.74 10.81
N THR A 154 -10.92 10.43 10.65
CA THR A 154 -11.12 9.47 11.75
C THR A 154 -9.80 8.89 12.29
N PHE A 155 -8.64 9.27 11.72
CA PHE A 155 -7.31 8.75 12.05
C PHE A 155 -6.30 9.84 12.45
N GLN A 156 -5.14 9.44 12.99
CA GLN A 156 -4.02 10.31 13.38
C GLN A 156 -2.84 10.21 12.39
N GLY A 157 -1.94 11.21 12.40
CA GLY A 157 -0.73 11.25 11.57
C GLY A 157 0.44 10.38 12.08
N VAL A 158 1.52 10.29 11.30
CA VAL A 158 2.70 9.44 11.57
C VAL A 158 4.02 10.19 11.35
N ILE A 159 5.11 9.72 11.98
CA ILE A 159 6.49 10.17 11.72
C ILE A 159 7.25 9.05 11.01
N PRO A 160 7.89 9.29 9.84
CA PRO A 160 8.71 8.31 9.16
C PRO A 160 9.99 7.96 9.95
N VAL A 161 10.43 6.71 9.84
CA VAL A 161 11.64 6.21 10.50
C VAL A 161 12.59 5.63 9.46
N ALA A 162 13.79 6.18 9.33
CA ALA A 162 14.87 5.65 8.53
C ALA A 162 15.79 4.79 9.40
N SER A 163 15.91 3.50 9.08
CA SER A 163 16.62 2.52 9.92
C SER A 163 17.22 1.39 9.07
N GLY A 164 18.29 0.78 9.57
CA GLY A 164 18.96 -0.36 8.94
C GLY A 164 20.16 0.05 8.08
N GLY A 165 21.35 -0.50 8.37
CA GLY A 165 22.56 -0.32 7.57
C GLY A 165 23.18 1.09 7.58
N ILE A 166 22.56 2.09 8.20
CA ILE A 166 23.04 3.48 8.17
C ILE A 166 24.12 3.81 9.21
N HIS A 167 24.97 4.79 8.87
CA HIS A 167 26.09 5.31 9.68
C HIS A 167 26.39 6.79 9.33
N VAL A 168 27.32 7.44 10.04
CA VAL A 168 27.58 8.90 9.98
C VAL A 168 27.77 9.49 8.57
N TRP A 169 28.39 8.78 7.64
CA TRP A 169 28.52 9.23 6.24
C TRP A 169 27.20 9.35 5.47
N HIS A 170 26.15 8.64 5.90
CA HIS A 170 24.82 8.75 5.33
C HIS A 170 24.04 9.98 5.84
N MET A 171 24.52 10.66 6.90
CA MET A 171 23.77 11.73 7.56
C MET A 171 23.35 12.88 6.64
N PRO A 172 24.20 13.40 5.72
CA PRO A 172 23.78 14.45 4.79
C PRO A 172 22.64 14.01 3.89
N ALA A 173 22.74 12.81 3.30
CA ALA A 173 21.70 12.24 2.43
C ALA A 173 20.39 11.99 3.20
N LEU A 174 20.47 11.42 4.42
CA LEU A 174 19.29 11.20 5.26
C LEU A 174 18.58 12.50 5.62
N THR A 175 19.34 13.55 5.93
CA THR A 175 18.79 14.88 6.25
C THR A 175 18.14 15.54 5.04
N GLU A 176 18.69 15.32 3.84
CA GLU A 176 18.14 15.82 2.57
C GLU A 176 16.87 15.07 2.16
N ILE A 177 16.87 13.74 2.25
CA ILE A 177 15.76 12.88 1.83
C ILE A 177 14.55 13.00 2.76
N PHE A 178 14.77 12.92 4.09
CA PHE A 178 13.66 12.79 5.05
C PHE A 178 13.29 14.10 5.76
N GLY A 179 14.17 15.09 5.78
CA GLY A 179 13.94 16.36 6.48
C GLY A 179 13.81 16.20 8.00
N ASP A 180 13.23 17.21 8.65
CA ASP A 180 13.25 17.36 10.11
C ASP A 180 12.27 16.44 10.84
N ASP A 181 11.09 16.19 10.26
CA ASP A 181 10.05 15.35 10.85
C ASP A 181 10.33 13.86 10.55
N SER A 182 11.50 13.38 10.99
CA SER A 182 11.93 12.00 10.79
C SER A 182 12.72 11.47 11.98
N VAL A 183 12.77 10.14 12.13
CA VAL A 183 13.64 9.46 13.08
C VAL A 183 14.73 8.71 12.33
N LEU A 184 15.99 9.03 12.61
CA LEU A 184 17.16 8.33 12.06
C LEU A 184 17.71 7.34 13.11
N GLN A 185 17.59 6.04 12.85
CA GLN A 185 17.99 4.99 13.79
C GLN A 185 19.32 4.35 13.42
N PHE A 186 20.33 4.62 14.24
CA PHE A 186 21.68 4.06 14.10
C PHE A 186 21.88 2.92 15.09
N GLY A 187 21.46 1.70 14.74
CA GLY A 187 21.72 0.48 15.53
C GLY A 187 23.20 0.11 15.51
N GLY A 188 23.62 -0.64 14.49
CA GLY A 188 25.03 -0.98 14.27
C GLY A 188 25.94 0.24 14.20
N GLY A 189 25.45 1.35 13.61
CA GLY A 189 26.14 2.64 13.55
C GLY A 189 26.32 3.36 14.90
N THR A 190 25.78 2.84 16.01
CA THR A 190 26.07 3.33 17.38
C THR A 190 26.82 2.27 18.17
N LEU A 191 26.27 1.05 18.25
CA LEU A 191 26.84 -0.02 19.09
C LEU A 191 28.17 -0.55 18.54
N GLY A 192 28.42 -0.40 17.23
CA GLY A 192 29.67 -0.79 16.58
C GLY A 192 30.79 0.25 16.68
N HIS A 193 30.57 1.38 17.37
CA HIS A 193 31.61 2.41 17.53
C HIS A 193 32.80 1.87 18.35
N PRO A 194 34.06 2.11 17.94
CA PRO A 194 35.25 1.49 18.55
C PRO A 194 35.46 1.88 20.01
N TRP A 195 34.86 2.99 20.46
CA TRP A 195 34.96 3.50 21.83
C TRP A 195 33.70 3.24 22.67
N GLY A 196 32.80 2.39 22.18
CA GLY A 196 31.56 2.03 22.87
C GLY A 196 30.38 2.96 22.55
N ASN A 197 29.24 2.65 23.19
CA ASN A 197 27.93 3.16 22.80
C ASN A 197 27.79 4.68 22.96
N ALA A 198 28.29 5.25 24.07
CA ALA A 198 28.16 6.69 24.32
C ALA A 198 28.92 7.54 23.28
N PRO A 199 30.19 7.21 22.95
CA PRO A 199 30.86 7.83 21.81
C PRO A 199 30.16 7.64 20.46
N GLY A 200 29.62 6.44 20.19
CA GLY A 200 28.83 6.20 18.98
C GLY A 200 27.59 7.11 18.89
N ALA A 201 26.88 7.29 20.00
CA ALA A 201 25.73 8.19 20.06
C ALA A 201 26.14 9.66 19.87
N ALA A 202 27.27 10.07 20.47
CA ALA A 202 27.82 11.41 20.29
C ALA A 202 28.21 11.68 18.83
N ALA A 203 28.88 10.72 18.17
CA ALA A 203 29.25 10.82 16.76
C ALA A 203 28.03 11.05 15.85
N ASN A 204 26.98 10.24 16.02
CA ASN A 204 25.73 10.39 15.26
C ASN A 204 25.05 11.75 15.54
N ARG A 205 25.03 12.19 16.80
CA ARG A 205 24.44 13.48 17.17
C ARG A 205 25.19 14.65 16.54
N VAL A 206 26.53 14.65 16.61
CA VAL A 206 27.37 15.70 16.01
C VAL A 206 27.20 15.75 14.50
N ALA A 207 27.21 14.60 13.83
CA ALA A 207 27.00 14.54 12.39
C ALA A 207 25.65 15.15 11.98
N LEU A 208 24.58 14.84 12.71
CA LEU A 208 23.24 15.38 12.43
C LEU A 208 23.19 16.90 12.62
N GLU A 209 23.67 17.41 13.76
CA GLU A 209 23.65 18.84 14.04
C GLU A 209 24.50 19.64 13.04
N ALA A 210 25.64 19.10 12.62
CA ALA A 210 26.47 19.71 11.57
C ALA A 210 25.74 19.76 10.21
N CYS A 211 25.00 18.71 9.84
CA CYS A 211 24.21 18.69 8.62
C CYS A 211 23.03 19.68 8.68
N VAL A 212 22.29 19.70 9.79
CA VAL A 212 21.17 20.62 9.99
C VAL A 212 21.65 22.07 9.98
N GLN A 213 22.75 22.38 10.67
CA GLN A 213 23.35 23.71 10.64
C GLN A 213 23.73 24.11 9.21
N ALA A 214 24.50 23.27 8.51
CA ALA A 214 24.94 23.56 7.14
C ALA A 214 23.77 23.77 6.19
N ARG A 215 22.72 22.95 6.27
CA ARG A 215 21.49 23.11 5.50
C ARG A 215 20.81 24.45 5.79
N ASN A 216 20.69 24.79 7.07
CA ASN A 216 20.05 26.06 7.49
C ASN A 216 20.88 27.29 7.09
N GLU A 217 22.19 27.14 6.91
CA GLU A 217 23.09 28.16 6.34
C GLU A 217 23.04 28.22 4.81
N GLY A 218 22.20 27.41 4.16
CA GLY A 218 21.99 27.40 2.71
C GLY A 218 22.97 26.54 1.91
N ARG A 219 23.72 25.64 2.58
CA ARG A 219 24.62 24.70 1.89
C ARG A 219 23.86 23.54 1.27
N ASP A 220 24.39 23.02 0.17
CA ASP A 220 23.81 21.90 -0.55
C ASP A 220 24.31 20.58 0.04
N LEU A 221 23.48 19.90 0.84
CA LEU A 221 23.86 18.64 1.48
C LEU A 221 24.16 17.52 0.48
N ALA A 222 23.50 17.50 -0.67
CA ALA A 222 23.69 16.46 -1.69
C ALA A 222 25.06 16.59 -2.36
N ARG A 223 25.60 17.82 -2.47
CA ARG A 223 26.90 18.10 -3.08
C ARG A 223 28.04 18.23 -2.08
N GLU A 224 27.76 18.81 -0.91
CA GLU A 224 28.77 19.23 0.07
C GLU A 224 28.78 18.37 1.35
N GLY A 225 27.94 17.32 1.40
CA GLY A 225 27.74 16.50 2.60
C GLY A 225 29.03 15.90 3.16
N ASN A 226 29.90 15.39 2.29
CA ASN A 226 31.16 14.80 2.71
C ASN A 226 32.11 15.84 3.33
N GLU A 227 32.16 17.06 2.78
CA GLU A 227 32.95 18.17 3.30
C GLU A 227 32.43 18.64 4.65
N ILE A 228 31.10 18.67 4.85
CA ILE A 228 30.45 19.01 6.12
C ILE A 228 30.89 18.02 7.21
N ILE A 229 30.76 16.72 6.94
CA ILE A 229 31.16 15.67 7.90
C ILE A 229 32.66 15.77 8.21
N LYS A 230 33.51 15.90 7.19
CA LYS A 230 34.97 16.06 7.37
C LYS A 230 35.33 17.31 8.17
N ALA A 231 34.59 18.41 8.00
CA ALA A 231 34.80 19.62 8.79
C ALA A 231 34.44 19.41 10.27
N ALA A 232 33.35 18.68 10.55
CA ALA A 232 32.94 18.33 11.91
C ALA A 232 33.94 17.38 12.61
N CYS A 233 34.56 16.45 11.87
CA CYS A 233 35.62 15.58 12.40
C CYS A 233 36.82 16.34 12.98
N LYS A 234 37.06 17.60 12.57
CA LYS A 234 38.18 18.39 13.07
C LYS A 234 38.03 18.76 14.55
N TRP A 235 36.82 18.75 15.07
CA TRP A 235 36.52 19.14 16.46
C TRP A 235 35.73 18.10 17.25
N SER A 236 35.22 17.02 16.62
CA SER A 236 34.68 15.84 17.31
C SER A 236 35.53 14.59 17.02
N ALA A 237 36.19 14.10 18.05
CA ALA A 237 37.03 12.92 17.96
C ALA A 237 36.20 11.64 17.78
N GLU A 238 35.02 11.58 18.38
CA GLU A 238 34.06 10.48 18.25
C GLU A 238 33.57 10.37 16.81
N LEU A 239 33.19 11.50 16.20
CA LEU A 239 32.80 11.52 14.79
C LEU A 239 33.97 11.12 13.88
N ALA A 240 35.18 11.60 14.15
CA ALA A 240 36.36 11.21 13.38
C ALA A 240 36.62 9.69 13.44
N ALA A 241 36.49 9.09 14.62
CA ALA A 241 36.64 7.64 14.81
C ALA A 241 35.54 6.86 14.07
N ALA A 242 34.28 7.28 14.17
CA ALA A 242 33.16 6.69 13.44
C ALA A 242 33.37 6.76 11.91
N CYS A 243 33.81 7.91 11.42
CA CYS A 243 34.07 8.14 10.00
C CYS A 243 35.15 7.21 9.46
N GLU A 244 36.23 6.98 10.22
CA GLU A 244 37.32 6.11 9.79
C GLU A 244 36.88 4.64 9.68
N ILE A 245 36.01 4.17 10.58
CA ILE A 245 35.54 2.78 10.59
C ILE A 245 34.62 2.47 9.41
N TRP A 246 33.75 3.40 9.01
CA TRP A 246 32.71 3.14 8.01
C TRP A 246 32.91 3.83 6.65
N LYS A 247 34.06 4.47 6.39
CA LYS A 247 34.32 5.24 5.16
C LYS A 247 34.17 4.46 3.84
N GLU A 248 34.36 3.15 3.87
CA GLU A 248 34.28 2.28 2.69
C GLU A 248 32.97 1.47 2.63
N ILE A 249 32.11 1.60 3.64
CA ILE A 249 30.87 0.86 3.70
C ILE A 249 29.80 1.60 2.89
N GLN A 250 29.39 0.96 1.79
CA GLN A 250 28.32 1.41 0.92
C GLN A 250 27.46 0.22 0.54
N PHE A 251 26.17 0.47 0.29
CA PHE A 251 25.21 -0.55 -0.15
C PHE A 251 24.90 -0.37 -1.64
N ASP A 252 25.95 -0.25 -2.44
CA ASP A 252 25.87 -0.02 -3.89
C ASP A 252 25.96 -1.34 -4.66
N GLY A 253 25.55 -1.31 -5.94
CA GLY A 253 25.60 -2.47 -6.83
C GLY A 253 24.41 -3.44 -6.69
N PHE A 254 23.42 -3.10 -5.85
CA PHE A 254 22.14 -3.80 -5.79
C PHE A 254 21.11 -3.07 -6.67
N LYS A 255 20.34 -3.83 -7.45
CA LYS A 255 19.21 -3.29 -8.19
C LYS A 255 17.97 -3.27 -7.28
N ALA A 256 17.30 -2.13 -7.18
CA ALA A 256 16.00 -2.05 -6.53
C ALA A 256 15.01 -2.97 -7.26
N MET A 257 14.30 -3.81 -6.50
CA MET A 257 13.30 -4.72 -7.05
C MET A 257 11.96 -4.02 -7.28
N ASP A 258 11.62 -3.05 -6.42
CA ASP A 258 10.43 -2.22 -6.54
C ASP A 258 10.83 -0.88 -7.18
N THR A 259 10.27 -0.58 -8.34
CA THR A 259 10.55 0.61 -9.15
C THR A 259 9.26 1.18 -9.72
N ILE A 260 9.23 2.49 -9.96
CA ILE A 260 8.13 3.20 -10.65
C ILE A 260 8.07 2.78 -12.11
#